data_AF-A0A2G0E6U8-F1
#
_entry.id   AF-A0A2G0E6U8-F1
#
_cell.length_a   1.000
_cell.length_b   1.000
_cell.length_c   1.000
_cell.angle_alpha   90.00
_cell.angle_beta   90.00
_cell.angle_gamma   90.00
#
_symmetry.space_group_name_H-M   'P 1'
#
loop_
_entity.id
_entity.type
_entity.pdbx_description
1 polymer ?
#
loop_
_entity_poly.entity_id
_entity_poly.type
_entity_poly.pdbx_seq_one_letter_code
_entity_poly.pdbx_strand_id
1 'polypeptide(L)'
;GSKGRIEMKVIEKSYINAGGDKKDEGAAVLQSIQVYPMFGEPYEVIVEQEAGGHGGGDPRLLDDLFGEVKEEDPWNRAATHVDGILSILTGIAANHSIASGKAVAIDELVSFKE
;
A
#
# COMPACT_ATOMS: atom_id res chain seq x y z
N GLY A 1 -16.31 1.23 -6.20
CA GLY A 1 -16.89 2.43 -5.55
C GLY A 1 -17.92 3.07 -6.48
N SER A 2 -18.88 3.82 -5.94
CA SER A 2 -19.98 4.45 -6.70
C SER A 2 -19.81 5.97 -6.90
N LYS A 3 -18.71 6.56 -6.42
CA LYS A 3 -18.52 8.02 -6.37
C LYS A 3 -17.74 8.60 -7.56
N GLY A 4 -17.44 7.79 -8.57
CA GLY A 4 -16.58 8.17 -9.70
C GLY A 4 -15.30 7.36 -9.71
N ARG A 5 -14.20 7.99 -10.17
CA ARG A 5 -12.90 7.36 -10.41
C ARG A 5 -11.78 8.18 -9.78
N ILE A 6 -10.76 7.49 -9.27
CA ILE A 6 -9.49 8.09 -8.85
C ILE A 6 -8.41 7.52 -9.77
N GLU A 7 -7.53 8.39 -10.27
CA GLU A 7 -6.37 8.01 -11.08
C GLU A 7 -5.09 8.49 -10.40
N MET A 8 -4.11 7.60 -10.28
CA MET A 8 -2.76 7.93 -9.82
C MET A 8 -1.81 7.83 -11.00
N LYS A 9 -1.04 8.90 -11.24
CA LYS A 9 0.00 8.93 -12.26
C LYS A 9 1.36 9.00 -11.57
N VAL A 10 2.16 7.97 -11.78
CA VAL A 10 3.56 7.93 -11.35
C VAL A 10 4.43 7.91 -12.60
N ILE A 11 5.33 8.87 -12.71
CA ILE A 11 6.37 8.88 -13.74
C ILE A 11 7.69 8.65 -13.03
N GLU A 12 8.35 7.54 -13.34
CA GLU A 12 9.68 7.22 -12.82
C GLU A 12 10.77 7.68 -13.80
N LYS A 13 12.00 7.89 -13.31
CA LYS A 13 13.14 8.19 -14.17
C LYS A 13 13.34 7.03 -15.16
N SER A 14 13.38 7.36 -16.45
CA SER A 14 13.51 6.40 -17.54
C SER A 14 14.93 5.83 -17.72
N TYR A 15 15.94 6.39 -17.04
CA TYR A 15 17.32 5.92 -17.08
C TYR A 15 17.93 5.88 -15.70
N ILE A 16 18.44 4.70 -15.33
CA ILE A 16 19.21 4.46 -14.12
C ILE A 16 20.59 3.98 -14.57
N ASN A 17 21.64 4.69 -14.17
CA ASN A 17 23.01 4.23 -14.38
C ASN A 17 23.33 3.17 -13.32
N ALA A 18 23.73 1.96 -13.74
CA ALA A 18 24.05 0.86 -12.82
C ALA A 18 25.25 1.14 -11.88
N GLY A 19 26.05 2.19 -12.15
CA GLY A 19 27.07 2.70 -11.24
C GLY A 19 26.67 3.99 -10.50
N GLY A 20 25.40 4.39 -10.59
CA GLY A 20 24.84 5.55 -9.92
C GLY A 20 24.46 5.30 -8.46
N ASP A 21 23.90 6.32 -7.81
CA ASP A 21 23.47 6.22 -6.42
C ASP A 21 22.19 5.37 -6.33
N LYS A 22 22.10 4.43 -5.37
CA LYS A 22 20.96 3.52 -5.22
C LYS A 22 19.62 4.24 -5.06
N LYS A 23 19.65 5.48 -4.56
CA LYS A 23 18.48 6.35 -4.43
C LYS A 23 17.86 6.78 -5.77
N ASP A 24 18.55 6.58 -6.90
CA ASP A 24 18.03 6.88 -8.24
C ASP A 24 17.20 5.73 -8.83
N GLU A 25 17.23 4.53 -8.25
CA GLU A 25 16.36 3.41 -8.64
C GLU A 25 14.90 3.69 -8.22
N GLY A 26 13.97 3.67 -9.18
CA GLY A 26 12.54 3.91 -8.91
C GLY A 26 12.21 5.34 -8.49
N ALA A 27 13.14 6.30 -8.67
CA ALA A 27 12.89 7.70 -8.33
C ALA A 27 11.76 8.27 -9.19
N ALA A 28 10.59 8.46 -8.58
CA ALA A 28 9.45 9.12 -9.21
C ALA A 28 9.81 10.59 -9.47
N VAL A 29 9.76 10.99 -10.74
CA VAL A 29 9.92 12.37 -11.22
C VAL A 29 8.63 13.17 -11.02
N LEU A 30 7.48 12.48 -11.08
CA LEU A 30 6.17 13.08 -10.88
C LEU A 30 5.21 12.06 -10.27
N GLN A 31 4.49 12.47 -9.23
CA GLN A 31 3.36 11.74 -8.67
C GLN A 31 2.17 12.70 -8.58
N SER A 32 1.06 12.36 -9.21
CA SER A 32 -0.19 13.12 -9.07
C SER A 32 -1.38 12.19 -8.90
N ILE A 33 -2.37 12.64 -8.13
CA ILE A 33 -3.65 11.98 -7.97
C ILE A 33 -4.74 12.90 -8.51
N GLN A 34 -5.52 12.40 -9.47
CA GLN A 34 -6.66 13.12 -10.02
C GLN A 34 -7.96 12.38 -9.70
N VAL A 35 -8.91 13.09 -9.12
CA VAL A 35 -10.24 12.58 -8.81
C VAL A 35 -11.19 13.06 -9.90
N TYR A 36 -11.95 12.11 -10.45
CA TYR A 36 -13.04 12.33 -11.40
C TYR A 36 -14.35 11.95 -10.70
N PRO A 37 -15.05 12.91 -10.07
CA PRO A 37 -16.34 12.65 -9.46
C PRO A 37 -17.35 12.10 -10.48
N MET A 38 -18.31 11.31 -10.01
CA MET A 38 -19.41 10.86 -10.88
C MET A 38 -20.24 12.04 -11.40
N PHE A 39 -20.37 13.09 -10.58
CA PHE A 39 -20.98 14.37 -10.94
C PHE A 39 -20.10 15.49 -10.40
N GLY A 40 -19.69 16.40 -11.28
CA GLY A 40 -18.83 17.54 -10.94
C GLY A 40 -17.52 17.56 -11.74
N GLU A 41 -16.76 18.63 -11.52
CA GLU A 41 -15.48 18.84 -12.20
C GLU A 41 -14.36 17.99 -11.59
N PRO A 42 -13.44 17.45 -12.41
CA PRO A 42 -12.26 16.78 -11.92
C PRO A 42 -11.36 17.72 -11.11
N TYR A 43 -10.66 17.19 -10.11
CA TYR A 43 -9.71 17.97 -9.32
C TYR A 43 -8.47 17.15 -8.96
N GLU A 44 -7.35 17.85 -8.82
CA GLU A 44 -6.09 17.27 -8.34
C GLU A 44 -6.07 17.25 -6.81
N VAL A 45 -5.60 16.14 -6.25
CA VAL A 45 -5.35 16.00 -4.82
C VAL A 45 -3.86 16.19 -4.58
N ILE A 46 -3.54 17.21 -3.80
CA ILE A 46 -2.17 17.41 -3.31
C ILE A 46 -1.92 16.36 -2.23
N VAL A 47 -0.91 15.53 -2.44
CA VAL A 47 -0.48 14.50 -1.49
C VAL A 47 0.80 14.99 -0.83
N GLU A 48 0.81 15.01 0.49
CA GLU A 48 2.01 15.29 1.26
C GLU A 48 3.00 14.13 1.07
N GLN A 49 4.23 14.47 0.66
CA GLN A 49 5.29 13.49 0.53
C GLN A 49 6.18 13.53 1.77
N GLU A 50 6.57 12.36 2.24
CA GLU A 50 7.48 12.22 3.35
C GLU A 50 8.81 11.63 2.90
N ALA A 51 9.87 12.08 3.55
CA ALA A 51 11.20 11.54 3.32
C ALA A 51 11.31 10.13 3.92
N GLY A 52 12.12 9.28 3.31
CA GLY A 52 12.38 7.93 3.78
C GLY A 52 12.26 6.89 2.67
N GLY A 53 12.60 5.64 3.01
CA GLY A 53 12.44 4.52 2.08
C GLY A 53 10.97 4.20 1.80
N HIS A 54 10.72 3.55 0.66
CA HIS A 54 9.38 3.18 0.19
C HIS A 54 8.37 4.34 0.17
N GLY A 55 8.81 5.53 -0.26
CA GLY A 55 7.95 6.72 -0.34
C GLY A 55 7.57 7.32 1.02
N GLY A 56 8.42 7.14 2.03
CA GLY A 56 8.18 7.63 3.41
C GLY A 56 7.48 6.61 4.31
N GLY A 57 7.19 5.40 3.82
CA GLY A 57 6.57 4.35 4.64
C GLY A 57 7.51 3.74 5.68
N ASP A 58 8.81 3.62 5.38
CA ASP A 58 9.76 2.95 6.28
C ASP A 58 9.90 3.62 7.65
N PRO A 59 10.07 4.96 7.75
CA PRO A 59 10.10 5.63 9.05
C PRO A 59 8.85 5.37 9.88
N ARG A 60 7.65 5.46 9.28
CA ARG A 60 6.38 5.21 9.97
C ARG A 60 6.25 3.79 10.49
N LEU A 61 6.67 2.80 9.70
CA LEU A 61 6.68 1.40 10.12
C LEU A 61 7.62 1.19 11.30
N LEU A 62 8.83 1.75 11.24
CA LEU A 62 9.81 1.61 12.31
C LEU A 62 9.35 2.31 13.60
N ASP A 63 8.73 3.48 13.49
CA ASP A 63 8.16 4.19 14.65
C ASP A 63 7.00 3.41 15.28
N ASP A 64 6.13 2.75 14.51
CA ASP A 64 5.08 1.90 15.09
C ASP A 64 5.65 0.66 15.82
N LEU A 65 6.75 0.09 15.31
CA LEU A 65 7.40 -1.10 15.85
C LEU A 65 8.32 -0.81 17.06
N PHE A 66 9.06 0.29 17.01
CA PHE A 66 10.17 0.58 17.92
C PHE A 66 10.10 1.95 18.59
N GLY A 67 9.19 2.83 18.15
CA GLY A 67 9.04 4.17 18.69
C GLY A 67 8.57 4.15 20.15
N GLU A 68 9.17 5.02 20.97
CA GLU A 68 8.80 5.16 22.39
C GLU A 68 7.45 5.87 22.56
N VAL A 69 7.10 6.75 21.62
CA VAL A 69 5.85 7.51 21.59
C VAL A 69 5.09 7.11 20.34
N LYS A 70 3.88 6.59 20.51
CA LYS A 70 2.98 6.34 19.38
C LYS A 70 2.27 7.64 19.02
N GLU A 71 2.52 8.13 17.80
CA GLU A 71 1.68 9.16 17.21
C GLU A 71 0.28 8.60 16.96
N GLU A 72 -0.73 9.48 16.97
CA GLU A 72 -2.07 9.09 16.54
C GLU A 72 -2.03 8.70 15.07
N ASP A 73 -2.63 7.55 14.75
CA ASP A 73 -2.74 7.06 13.37
C ASP A 73 -4.18 7.18 12.87
N PRO A 74 -4.63 8.38 12.44
CA PRO A 74 -6.01 8.62 12.04
C PRO A 74 -6.44 7.81 10.81
N TRP A 75 -5.47 7.25 10.08
CA TRP A 75 -5.69 6.48 8.87
C TRP A 75 -5.63 4.97 9.09
N ASN A 76 -5.36 4.50 10.32
CA ASN A 76 -5.23 3.07 10.66
C ASN A 76 -4.28 2.32 9.70
N ARG A 77 -3.11 2.89 9.45
CA ARG A 77 -2.03 2.32 8.64
C ARG A 77 -1.27 1.21 9.37
N ALA A 78 -1.12 1.33 10.69
CA ALA A 78 -0.46 0.32 11.51
C ALA A 78 -1.26 -0.98 11.50
N ALA A 79 -0.61 -2.08 11.11
CA ALA A 79 -1.24 -3.39 11.03
C ALA A 79 -1.25 -4.07 12.41
N THR A 80 -2.36 -4.68 12.77
CA THR A 80 -2.44 -5.58 13.91
C THR A 80 -1.89 -6.96 13.56
N HIS A 81 -1.72 -7.82 14.57
CA HIS A 81 -1.38 -9.22 14.35
C HIS A 81 -2.46 -9.97 13.54
N VAL A 82 -3.73 -9.58 13.66
CA VAL A 82 -4.83 -10.17 12.87
C VAL A 82 -4.69 -9.81 11.40
N ASP A 83 -4.36 -8.56 11.10
CA ASP A 83 -4.10 -8.09 9.72
C ASP A 83 -2.90 -8.85 9.11
N GLY A 84 -1.85 -9.09 9.90
CA GLY A 84 -0.72 -9.92 9.50
C GLY A 84 -1.12 -11.36 9.18
N ILE A 85 -1.98 -11.97 9.99
CA ILE A 85 -2.51 -13.33 9.74
C ILE A 85 -3.34 -13.36 8.45
N LEU A 86 -4.22 -12.38 8.24
CA LEU A 86 -5.03 -12.28 7.02
C LEU A 86 -4.17 -12.08 5.76
N SER A 87 -3.09 -11.29 5.88
CA SER A 87 -2.12 -11.07 4.80
C SER A 87 -1.48 -12.37 4.33
N ILE A 88 -0.91 -13.16 5.26
CA ILE A 88 -0.28 -14.44 4.89
C ILE A 88 -1.31 -15.47 4.39
N LEU A 89 -2.52 -15.47 4.94
CA LEU A 89 -3.60 -16.38 4.52
C LEU A 89 -4.01 -16.16 3.06
N THR A 90 -3.87 -14.94 2.53
CA THR A 90 -4.11 -14.68 1.10
C THR A 90 -3.19 -15.54 0.22
N GLY A 91 -1.90 -15.62 0.55
CA GLY A 91 -0.94 -16.46 -0.18
C GLY A 91 -1.19 -17.95 0.02
N ILE A 92 -1.58 -18.36 1.23
CA ILE A 92 -1.92 -19.76 1.53
C ILE A 92 -3.17 -20.19 0.74
N ALA A 93 -4.23 -19.39 0.76
CA ALA A 93 -5.45 -19.65 0.00
C ALA A 93 -5.17 -19.72 -1.51
N ALA A 94 -4.32 -18.83 -2.04
CA ALA A 94 -3.91 -18.87 -3.44
C ALA A 94 -3.22 -20.20 -3.79
N ASN A 95 -2.31 -20.69 -2.95
CA ASN A 95 -1.65 -21.98 -3.18
C ASN A 95 -2.64 -23.16 -3.18
N HIS A 96 -3.58 -23.18 -2.21
CA HIS A 96 -4.65 -24.18 -2.18
C HIS A 96 -5.57 -24.09 -3.41
N SER A 97 -5.86 -22.87 -3.86
CA SER A 97 -6.70 -22.61 -5.04
C SER A 97 -6.02 -23.14 -6.30
N ILE A 98 -4.74 -22.84 -6.50
CA ILE A 98 -3.95 -23.34 -7.63
C ILE A 98 -3.92 -24.87 -7.64
N ALA A 99 -3.67 -25.49 -6.49
CA ALA A 99 -3.57 -26.94 -6.38
C ALA A 99 -4.91 -27.66 -6.62
N SER A 100 -6.03 -27.06 -6.19
CA SER A 100 -7.36 -27.67 -6.27
C SER A 100 -8.16 -27.27 -7.52
N GLY A 101 -7.78 -26.20 -8.20
CA GLY A 101 -8.55 -25.59 -9.28
C GLY A 101 -9.86 -24.93 -8.83
N LYS A 102 -10.03 -24.69 -7.53
CA LYS A 102 -11.25 -24.11 -6.94
C LYS A 102 -10.94 -22.81 -6.21
N ALA A 103 -11.94 -21.94 -6.11
CA ALA A 103 -11.87 -20.83 -5.17
C ALA A 103 -11.82 -21.37 -3.72
N VAL A 104 -11.02 -20.72 -2.87
CA VAL A 104 -10.85 -21.05 -1.46
C VAL A 104 -11.17 -19.80 -0.65
N ALA A 105 -12.10 -19.91 0.29
CA ALA A 105 -12.44 -18.82 1.19
C ALA A 105 -11.53 -18.85 2.43
N ILE A 106 -11.21 -17.68 2.99
CA ILE A 106 -10.24 -17.55 4.09
C ILE A 106 -10.79 -18.16 5.40
N ASP A 107 -12.11 -18.10 5.59
CA ASP A 107 -12.84 -18.69 6.71
C ASP A 107 -12.81 -20.23 6.72
N GLU A 108 -12.50 -20.87 5.58
CA GLU A 108 -12.24 -22.32 5.51
C GLU A 108 -10.87 -22.71 6.07
N LEU A 109 -9.94 -21.75 6.20
CA LEU A 109 -8.56 -21.98 6.64
C LEU A 109 -8.35 -21.67 8.13
N VAL A 110 -9.02 -20.65 8.65
CA VAL A 110 -8.93 -20.25 10.05
C VAL A 110 -10.25 -19.72 10.56
N SER A 111 -10.54 -19.96 11.85
CA SER A 111 -11.62 -19.31 12.58
C SER A 111 -11.01 -18.41 13.66
N PHE A 112 -11.29 -17.11 13.58
CA PHE A 112 -10.96 -16.17 14.64
C PHE A 112 -12.03 -16.27 15.73
N LYS A 113 -11.61 -16.37 16.99
CA LYS A 113 -12.53 -16.22 18.13
C LYS A 113 -12.67 -14.74 18.45
N GLU A 114 -13.90 -14.30 18.63
CA GLU A 114 -14.23 -12.98 19.20
C GLU A 114 -13.72 -12.85 20.64
#